data_AF-A0A317HDX6-F1
#
_entry.id   AF-A0A317HDX6-F1
#
_cell.length_a   1.000
_cell.length_b   1.000
_cell.length_c   1.000
_cell.angle_alpha   90.00
_cell.angle_beta   90.00
_cell.angle_gamma   90.00
#
_symmetry.space_group_name_H-M   'P 1'
#
loop_
_entity.id
_entity.type
_entity.pdbx_description
1 polymer ?
#
loop_
_entity_poly.entity_id
_entity_poly.type
_entity_poly.pdbx_seq_one_letter_code
_entity_poly.pdbx_strand_id
1 'polypeptide(L)'
;MPKSQKRKPVHRLNLIHMREEFEKIEETVAHLKTYVSTKIEEAKLSAADRVSDVLSVFIAKLLTSLLFFLFVLFASTSAAYAIGSKLGRTWLGFLIVALSYLLLGWIVWIARERLLRIPIMNSIIRRLFKDEPEEYEKN
;
A
#
# COMPACT_ATOMS: atom_id res chain seq x y z
N MET A 1 68.52 43.65 -19.36
CA MET A 1 67.54 43.78 -20.45
C MET A 1 67.23 42.37 -21.00
N PRO A 2 66.02 42.06 -21.52
CA PRO A 2 64.80 41.61 -20.83
C PRO A 2 64.41 40.11 -21.06
N LYS A 3 63.24 39.76 -20.51
CA LYS A 3 62.59 38.45 -20.25
C LYS A 3 62.15 37.65 -21.50
N SER A 4 62.00 36.32 -21.36
CA SER A 4 60.72 35.59 -21.59
C SER A 4 60.82 34.04 -21.50
N GLN A 5 60.64 33.52 -20.29
CA GLN A 5 59.70 32.44 -19.91
C GLN A 5 59.43 31.29 -20.91
N LYS A 6 60.20 30.20 -20.79
CA LYS A 6 59.81 28.87 -21.30
C LYS A 6 58.59 28.36 -20.53
N ARG A 7 57.45 28.21 -21.21
CA ARG A 7 56.19 27.70 -20.64
C ARG A 7 56.34 26.21 -20.31
N LYS A 8 55.91 25.82 -19.10
CA LYS A 8 56.00 24.47 -18.49
C LYS A 8 55.18 23.42 -19.27
N PRO A 9 55.63 22.16 -19.43
CA PRO A 9 54.83 21.07 -20.02
C PRO A 9 54.15 20.19 -18.96
N VAL A 10 53.66 20.75 -17.84
CA VAL A 10 53.14 19.94 -16.71
C VAL A 10 51.61 19.78 -16.75
N HIS A 11 50.93 20.41 -17.72
CA HIS A 11 49.46 20.46 -17.74
C HIS A 11 48.78 19.22 -18.35
N ARG A 12 49.51 18.28 -18.94
CA ARG A 12 48.92 17.10 -19.61
C ARG A 12 48.76 15.86 -18.73
N LEU A 13 49.40 15.80 -17.55
CA LEU A 13 49.42 14.58 -16.73
C LEU A 13 48.16 14.38 -15.87
N ASN A 14 47.54 15.47 -15.40
CA ASN A 14 46.29 15.39 -14.61
C ASN A 14 45.04 15.00 -15.44
N LEU A 15 45.08 15.22 -16.76
CA LEU A 15 43.94 14.89 -17.64
C LEU A 15 43.83 13.40 -17.93
N ILE A 16 44.92 12.63 -17.79
CA ILE A 16 44.95 11.20 -18.08
C ILE A 16 44.40 10.44 -16.87
N HIS A 17 44.87 10.77 -15.66
CA HIS A 17 44.41 10.12 -14.43
C HIS A 17 42.93 10.40 -14.13
N MET A 18 42.46 11.63 -14.41
CA MET A 18 41.04 11.98 -14.29
C MET A 18 40.17 11.20 -15.30
N ARG A 19 40.64 11.00 -16.54
CA ARG A 19 39.92 10.22 -17.55
C ARG A 19 39.79 8.74 -17.18
N GLU A 20 40.83 8.14 -16.61
CA GLU A 20 40.79 6.75 -16.12
C GLU A 20 39.75 6.57 -15.00
N GLU A 21 39.65 7.52 -14.07
CA GLU A 21 38.60 7.50 -13.03
C GLU A 21 37.20 7.66 -13.64
N PHE A 22 37.03 8.57 -14.61
CA PHE A 22 35.76 8.74 -15.31
C PHE A 22 35.34 7.51 -16.12
N GLU A 23 36.28 6.83 -16.78
CA GLU A 23 36.03 5.65 -17.60
C GLU A 23 35.56 4.47 -16.73
N LYS A 24 36.18 4.29 -15.55
CA LYS A 24 35.76 3.29 -14.56
C LYS A 24 34.39 3.58 -13.95
N ILE A 25 34.08 4.86 -13.75
CA ILE A 25 32.77 5.31 -13.28
C ILE A 25 31.72 5.06 -14.37
N GLU A 26 32.00 5.37 -15.63
CA GLU A 26 31.10 5.11 -16.76
C GLU A 26 30.83 3.61 -16.94
N GLU A 27 31.84 2.75 -16.84
CA GLU A 27 31.69 1.30 -16.93
C GLU A 27 30.80 0.75 -15.79
N THR A 28 31.02 1.21 -14.56
CA THR A 28 30.21 0.79 -13.40
C THR A 28 28.78 1.30 -13.50
N VAL A 29 28.58 2.55 -13.94
CA VAL A 29 27.26 3.14 -14.20
C VAL A 29 26.57 2.41 -15.37
N ALA A 30 27.30 2.01 -16.40
CA ALA A 30 26.77 1.25 -17.53
C ALA A 30 26.28 -0.14 -17.10
N HIS A 31 27.07 -0.89 -16.33
CA HIS A 31 26.64 -2.18 -15.78
C HIS A 31 25.43 -2.06 -14.85
N LEU A 32 25.41 -1.03 -14.00
CA LEU A 32 24.29 -0.76 -13.10
C LEU A 32 23.04 -0.39 -13.88
N LYS A 33 23.17 0.42 -14.94
CA LYS A 33 22.07 0.79 -15.84
C LYS A 33 21.48 -0.44 -16.51
N THR A 34 22.30 -1.38 -16.98
CA THR A 34 21.83 -2.62 -17.59
C THR A 34 21.08 -3.49 -16.58
N TYR A 35 21.63 -3.68 -15.37
CA TYR A 35 20.97 -4.45 -14.30
C TYR A 35 19.64 -3.83 -13.86
N VAL A 36 19.61 -2.50 -13.69
CA VAL A 36 18.41 -1.74 -13.35
C VAL A 36 17.39 -1.80 -14.49
N SER A 37 17.81 -1.72 -15.76
CA SER A 37 16.89 -1.83 -16.90
C SER A 37 16.23 -3.20 -17.01
N THR A 38 16.97 -4.29 -16.79
CA THR A 38 16.40 -5.65 -16.78
C THR A 38 15.43 -5.84 -15.62
N LYS A 39 15.79 -5.37 -14.42
CA LYS A 39 14.90 -5.37 -13.25
C LYS A 39 13.65 -4.51 -13.49
N ILE A 40 13.77 -3.40 -14.20
CA ILE A 40 12.65 -2.52 -14.57
C ILE A 40 11.73 -3.21 -15.59
N GLU A 41 12.25 -3.95 -16.56
CA GLU A 41 11.42 -4.71 -17.51
C GLU A 41 10.65 -5.84 -16.84
N GLU A 42 11.32 -6.62 -15.98
CA GLU A 42 10.68 -7.65 -15.16
C GLU A 42 9.64 -7.05 -14.21
N ALA A 43 9.99 -5.92 -13.57
CA ALA A 43 9.09 -5.20 -12.67
C ALA A 43 7.91 -4.56 -13.41
N LYS A 44 8.07 -4.09 -14.65
CA LYS A 44 6.99 -3.49 -15.44
C LYS A 44 5.94 -4.53 -15.80
N LEU A 45 6.37 -5.72 -16.21
CA LEU A 45 5.46 -6.82 -16.52
C LEU A 45 4.78 -7.34 -15.26
N SER A 46 5.55 -7.60 -14.19
CA SER A 46 5.00 -8.06 -12.91
C SER A 46 4.09 -7.04 -12.21
N ALA A 47 4.40 -5.75 -12.31
CA ALA A 47 3.56 -4.68 -11.78
C ALA A 47 2.26 -4.59 -12.57
N ALA A 48 2.30 -4.69 -13.90
CA ALA A 48 1.09 -4.70 -14.73
C ALA A 48 0.18 -5.88 -14.37
N ASP A 49 0.75 -7.08 -14.21
CA ASP A 49 0.00 -8.29 -13.83
C ASP A 49 -0.62 -8.15 -12.43
N ARG A 50 0.17 -7.75 -11.43
CA ARG A 50 -0.33 -7.57 -10.06
C ARG A 50 -1.39 -6.48 -9.94
N VAL A 51 -1.20 -5.35 -10.64
CA VAL A 51 -2.19 -4.27 -10.66
C VAL A 51 -3.47 -4.75 -11.32
N SER A 52 -3.37 -5.52 -12.41
CA SER A 52 -4.53 -6.08 -13.11
C SER A 52 -5.32 -7.06 -12.22
N ASP A 53 -4.65 -7.94 -11.50
CA ASP A 53 -5.29 -8.87 -10.56
C ASP A 53 -5.96 -8.13 -9.40
N VAL A 54 -5.26 -7.18 -8.78
CA VAL A 54 -5.81 -6.39 -7.67
C VAL A 54 -7.01 -5.57 -8.15
N LEU A 55 -6.91 -4.93 -9.31
CA LEU A 55 -7.98 -4.12 -9.87
C LEU A 55 -9.19 -4.98 -10.24
N SER A 56 -8.98 -6.17 -10.80
CA SER A 56 -10.06 -7.11 -11.14
C SER A 56 -10.83 -7.56 -9.90
N VAL A 57 -10.12 -7.96 -8.85
CA VAL A 57 -10.73 -8.32 -7.56
C VAL A 57 -11.39 -7.11 -6.90
N PHE A 58 -10.78 -5.93 -6.98
CA PHE A 58 -11.31 -4.71 -6.40
C PHE A 58 -12.62 -4.28 -7.06
N ILE A 59 -12.68 -4.28 -8.39
CA ILE A 59 -13.89 -3.98 -9.17
C ILE A 59 -14.99 -5.00 -8.85
N ALA A 60 -14.66 -6.30 -8.88
CA ALA A 60 -15.63 -7.35 -8.57
C ALA A 60 -16.19 -7.19 -7.14
N LYS A 61 -15.33 -6.91 -6.16
CA LYS A 61 -15.75 -6.64 -4.79
C LYS A 61 -16.56 -5.35 -4.68
N LEU A 62 -16.21 -4.29 -5.40
CA LEU A 62 -16.97 -3.04 -5.43
C LEU A 62 -18.38 -3.25 -5.97
N LEU A 63 -18.52 -3.91 -7.13
CA LEU A 63 -19.82 -4.21 -7.72
C LEU A 63 -20.66 -5.08 -6.77
N THR A 64 -20.07 -6.14 -6.24
CA THR A 64 -20.75 -7.03 -5.28
C THR A 64 -21.17 -6.28 -4.02
N SER A 65 -20.28 -5.46 -3.47
CA SER A 65 -20.56 -4.62 -2.30
C SER A 65 -21.65 -3.60 -2.56
N LEU A 66 -21.69 -3.01 -3.76
CA LEU A 66 -22.72 -2.06 -4.15
C LEU A 66 -24.09 -2.74 -4.26
N LEU A 67 -24.17 -3.89 -4.93
CA LEU A 67 -25.40 -4.67 -5.02
C LEU A 67 -25.90 -5.10 -3.64
N PHE A 68 -24.99 -5.57 -2.78
CA PHE A 68 -25.32 -5.94 -1.42
C PHE A 68 -25.81 -4.73 -0.61
N PHE A 69 -25.17 -3.58 -0.75
CA PHE A 69 -25.58 -2.34 -0.10
C PHE A 69 -27.00 -1.92 -0.54
N LEU A 70 -27.30 -1.98 -1.85
CA LEU A 70 -28.64 -1.72 -2.37
C LEU A 70 -29.67 -2.69 -1.79
N PHE A 71 -29.35 -3.99 -1.75
CA PHE A 71 -30.23 -5.00 -1.16
C PHE A 71 -30.56 -4.69 0.30
N VAL A 72 -29.54 -4.37 1.11
CA VAL A 72 -29.73 -4.00 2.52
C VAL A 72 -30.56 -2.71 2.65
N LEU A 73 -30.34 -1.72 1.79
CA LEU A 73 -31.09 -0.47 1.80
C LEU A 73 -32.58 -0.69 1.47
N PHE A 74 -32.89 -1.50 0.47
CA PHE A 74 -34.28 -1.87 0.15
C PHE A 74 -34.91 -2.73 1.25
N ALA A 75 -34.19 -3.72 1.78
CA ALA A 75 -34.66 -4.55 2.88
C ALA A 75 -34.97 -3.70 4.13
N SER A 76 -34.10 -2.74 4.45
CA SER A 76 -34.27 -1.80 5.54
C SER A 76 -35.48 -0.89 5.35
N THR A 77 -35.64 -0.34 4.13
CA THR A 77 -36.80 0.49 3.77
C THR A 77 -38.09 -0.30 3.84
N SER A 78 -38.08 -1.55 3.37
CA SER A 78 -39.21 -2.48 3.47
C SER A 78 -39.57 -2.79 4.93
N ALA A 79 -38.58 -3.09 5.77
CA ALA A 79 -38.78 -3.31 7.19
C ALA A 79 -39.36 -2.09 7.90
N ALA A 80 -38.82 -0.89 7.62
CA ALA A 80 -39.34 0.37 8.14
C ALA A 80 -40.80 0.58 7.72
N TYR A 81 -41.13 0.32 6.46
CA TYR A 81 -42.49 0.47 5.94
C TYR A 81 -43.45 -0.55 6.56
N ALA A 82 -43.05 -1.82 6.71
CA ALA A 82 -43.86 -2.88 7.31
C ALA A 82 -44.15 -2.64 8.80
N ILE A 83 -43.18 -2.10 9.54
CA ILE A 83 -43.35 -1.71 10.95
C ILE A 83 -44.21 -0.44 11.02
N GLY A 84 -43.94 0.54 10.17
CA GLY A 84 -44.64 1.82 10.13
C GLY A 84 -46.12 1.68 9.74
N SER A 85 -46.45 0.75 8.84
CA SER A 85 -47.84 0.49 8.42
C SER A 85 -48.66 -0.15 9.55
N LYS A 86 -48.07 -1.07 10.33
CA LYS A 86 -48.73 -1.67 11.51
C LYS A 86 -48.98 -0.67 12.64
N LEU A 87 -48.11 0.33 12.80
CA LEU A 87 -48.26 1.40 13.80
C LEU A 87 -49.15 2.55 13.32
N GLY A 88 -49.66 2.50 12.09
CA GLY A 88 -50.49 3.55 11.49
C GLY A 88 -49.77 4.87 11.18
N ARG A 89 -48.45 4.93 11.44
CA ARG A 89 -47.61 6.11 11.25
C ARG A 89 -46.23 5.69 10.75
N THR A 90 -45.93 6.01 9.50
CA THR A 90 -44.70 5.59 8.80
C THR A 90 -43.42 6.07 9.49
N TRP A 91 -43.45 7.24 10.15
CA TRP A 91 -42.28 7.82 10.84
C TRP A 91 -41.76 6.94 11.98
N LEU A 92 -42.64 6.19 12.67
CA LEU A 92 -42.25 5.30 13.77
C LEU A 92 -41.44 4.09 13.25
N GLY A 93 -41.76 3.60 12.05
CA GLY A 93 -41.01 2.52 11.41
C GLY A 93 -39.57 2.91 11.12
N PHE A 94 -39.36 4.10 10.57
CA PHE A 94 -38.01 4.63 10.35
C PHE A 94 -37.27 4.90 11.67
N LEU A 95 -37.97 5.36 12.72
CA LEU A 95 -37.36 5.60 14.03
C LEU A 95 -36.83 4.30 14.67
N ILE A 96 -37.60 3.21 14.61
CA ILE A 96 -37.20 1.89 15.14
C ILE A 96 -35.99 1.36 14.37
N VAL A 97 -36.00 1.48 13.04
CA VAL A 97 -34.86 1.07 12.21
C VAL A 97 -33.63 1.95 12.46
N ALA A 98 -33.79 3.26 12.68
CA ALA A 98 -32.68 4.13 13.06
C ALA A 98 -32.07 3.74 14.41
N LEU A 99 -32.90 3.40 15.40
CA LEU A 99 -32.45 2.89 16.70
C LEU A 99 -31.71 1.56 16.56
N SER A 100 -32.15 0.66 15.68
CA SER A 100 -31.45 -0.60 15.45
C SER A 100 -30.07 -0.39 14.80
N TYR A 101 -29.96 0.53 13.83
CA TYR A 101 -28.66 0.92 13.27
C TYR A 101 -27.75 1.61 14.29
N LEU A 102 -28.31 2.44 15.19
CA LEU A 102 -27.56 3.07 16.27
C LEU A 102 -26.97 2.02 17.22
N LEU A 103 -27.77 1.02 17.61
CA LEU A 103 -27.34 -0.12 18.43
C LEU A 103 -26.25 -0.93 17.74
N LEU A 104 -26.43 -1.27 16.46
CA LEU A 104 -25.40 -1.95 15.67
C LEU A 104 -24.11 -1.14 15.60
N GLY A 105 -24.20 0.16 15.35
CA GLY A 105 -23.05 1.08 15.34
C GLY A 105 -22.33 1.11 16.69
N TRP A 106 -23.09 1.13 17.79
CA TRP A 106 -22.54 1.09 19.14
C TRP A 106 -21.81 -0.22 19.44
N ILE A 107 -22.38 -1.36 19.05
CA ILE A 107 -21.76 -2.68 19.20
C ILE A 107 -20.45 -2.72 18.40
N VAL A 108 -20.47 -2.26 17.15
CA VAL A 108 -19.26 -2.19 16.31
C VAL A 108 -18.21 -1.26 16.92
N TRP A 109 -18.61 -0.13 17.50
CA TRP A 109 -17.69 0.80 18.16
C TRP A 109 -16.94 0.15 19.31
N ILE A 110 -17.62 -0.61 20.17
CA ILE A 110 -16.99 -1.35 21.26
C ILE A 110 -16.13 -2.50 20.71
N ALA A 111 -16.66 -3.23 19.73
CA ALA A 111 -15.96 -4.35 19.11
C ALA A 111 -14.72 -3.91 18.32
N ARG A 112 -14.64 -2.64 17.87
CA ARG A 112 -13.53 -2.10 17.09
C ARG A 112 -12.18 -2.35 17.77
N GLU A 113 -12.14 -2.22 19.09
CA GLU A 113 -10.92 -2.36 19.87
C GLU A 113 -10.46 -3.82 19.88
N ARG A 114 -11.38 -4.79 19.95
CA ARG A 114 -11.01 -6.22 19.91
C ARG A 114 -10.81 -6.74 18.49
N LEU A 115 -11.66 -6.34 17.54
CA LEU A 115 -11.66 -6.87 16.18
C LEU A 115 -10.55 -6.27 15.31
N LEU A 116 -10.13 -5.03 15.56
CA LEU A 116 -9.07 -4.40 14.77
C LEU A 116 -7.74 -4.40 15.53
N ARG A 117 -7.72 -3.95 16.79
CA ARG A 117 -6.45 -3.78 17.51
C ARG A 117 -5.73 -5.11 17.73
N ILE A 118 -6.44 -6.16 18.13
CA ILE A 118 -5.82 -7.46 18.45
C ILE A 118 -5.18 -8.13 17.22
N PRO A 119 -5.88 -8.34 16.08
CA PRO A 119 -5.24 -8.98 14.93
C PRO A 119 -4.17 -8.11 14.28
N ILE A 120 -4.31 -6.77 14.31
CA ILE A 120 -3.27 -5.86 13.81
C ILE A 120 -2.03 -5.96 14.70
N MET A 121 -2.19 -5.87 16.03
CA MET A 121 -1.09 -6.02 16.99
C MET A 121 -0.40 -7.37 16.83
N ASN A 122 -1.17 -8.46 16.77
CA ASN A 122 -0.63 -9.81 16.65
C ASN A 122 0.08 -10.03 15.29
N SER A 123 -0.40 -9.39 14.22
CA SER A 123 0.26 -9.43 12.91
C SER A 123 1.57 -8.63 12.89
N ILE A 124 1.63 -7.50 13.60
CA ILE A 124 2.84 -6.69 13.76
C ILE A 124 3.87 -7.47 14.59
N ILE A 125 3.45 -7.98 15.76
CA ILE A 125 4.27 -8.83 16.64
C ILE A 125 4.83 -10.01 15.85
N ARG A 126 3.99 -10.78 15.14
CA ARG A 126 4.48 -11.91 14.34
C ARG A 126 5.42 -11.54 13.20
N ARG A 127 5.40 -10.30 12.71
CA ARG A 127 6.36 -9.86 11.68
C ARG A 127 7.66 -9.39 12.32
N LEU A 128 7.61 -8.74 13.48
CA LEU A 128 8.79 -8.30 14.23
C LEU A 128 9.56 -9.45 14.87
N PHE A 129 8.88 -10.36 15.58
CA PHE A 129 9.52 -11.46 16.30
C PHE A 129 9.87 -12.67 15.42
N LYS A 130 9.44 -12.70 14.16
CA LYS A 130 9.83 -13.76 13.22
C LYS A 130 11.21 -13.51 12.60
N ASP A 131 11.76 -12.31 12.78
CA ASP A 131 13.11 -11.94 12.35
C ASP A 131 14.15 -12.08 13.49
N GLU A 132 13.73 -12.41 14.71
CA GLU A 132 14.62 -12.84 15.79
C GLU A 132 14.70 -14.38 15.76
N PRO A 133 15.83 -15.00 15.37
CA PRO A 133 16.01 -16.42 15.58
C PRO A 133 15.91 -16.69 17.08
N GLU A 134 14.94 -17.53 17.45
CA GLU A 134 14.78 -18.04 18.81
C GLU A 134 16.03 -18.81 19.23
N GLU A 135 16.99 -18.10 19.83
CA GLU A 135 18.05 -18.69 20.63
C GLU A 135 17.50 -18.93 22.04
N TYR A 136 16.58 -19.91 22.14
CA TYR A 136 16.25 -20.53 23.42
C TYR A 136 17.00 -21.86 23.50
N GLU A 137 18.24 -21.75 23.97
CA GLU A 137 19.06 -22.89 24.37
C GLU A 137 18.45 -23.52 25.63
N LYS A 138 17.87 -24.70 25.42
CA LYS A 138 17.41 -25.60 26.46
C LYS A 138 18.64 -26.28 27.09
N ASN A 139 18.99 -25.89 28.33
CA ASN A 139 19.71 -26.77 29.27
C ASN A 139 18.71 -27.39 30.25
#